data_AF-A0A142WX97-F1
#
_entry.id   AF-A0A142WX97-F1
#
_cell.length_a   1.000
_cell.length_b   1.000
_cell.length_c   1.000
_cell.angle_alpha   90.00
_cell.angle_beta   90.00
_cell.angle_gamma   90.00
#
_symmetry.space_group_name_H-M   'P 1'
#
loop_
_entity.id
_entity.type
_entity.pdbx_description
1 polymer ?
#
loop_
_entity_poly.entity_id
_entity_poly.type
_entity_poly.pdbx_seq_one_letter_code
_entity_poly.pdbx_strand_id
1 'polypeptide(L)'
;MGLLSASSLRSRRSFRLSTASRCLLSAAVAFGGMVSSGLAAEKVERLPAADIGLQLGPETTIITQPLTADGYPDFIAYINQRNGAGVEASQNFWAGAWVAMGNGEQSSPEFIHEVERILGVQIGMEPKIRDLAVVAGVTGEAANALYELQSKTMSEPWKRADYPQVQAWLEANEAVMAGVTAAAKRPKAFSPAISSTNPALIGVLLPHIQKSREFARLLTARAMRSLGEGDSEAAWNDLMTVHRIARHVEKGWTLIEQLVAVAIRSIGQEGVAQWLVHSGATADQLQAKWQELAPLSSPRSFGDMMQTERLMYADTVMAMVSGSVKMQELTGMVGNGAIQQELSWSQSVSDRIAKGAEDTFSKLVAAATDVNVTLRYGNRMYDELSATMTPATHQERLQRIKAFEKHIEKEIGPIRGGAGSVLAEYFFSSREEAAEVPAKVLISLLIPAVTGCEKAQTSGEARAAVLETAFRIQQHLLKTDKLPASLDELADGKPVPADPFTGAPLKLKSDERGLVVYSVGRNEKDDAGKTFSDGQDLDDHRVVIIVP
;
A
#
# COMPACT_ATOMS: atom_id res chain seq x y z
N MET A 1 -22.83 20.74 -55.26
CA MET A 1 -23.06 21.96 -54.45
C MET A 1 -24.02 21.61 -53.31
N GLY A 2 -23.75 21.74 -52.02
CA GLY A 2 -22.55 22.11 -51.29
C GLY A 2 -22.74 21.76 -49.79
N LEU A 3 -21.59 21.59 -49.12
CA LEU A 3 -21.31 21.83 -47.69
C LEU A 3 -22.04 20.98 -46.61
N LEU A 4 -21.36 19.93 -46.15
CA LEU A 4 -21.42 19.46 -44.76
C LEU A 4 -20.29 20.16 -43.99
N SER A 5 -20.61 20.90 -42.94
CA SER A 5 -19.64 21.42 -41.97
C SER A 5 -19.76 20.67 -40.64
N ALA A 6 -18.61 20.52 -40.00
CA ALA A 6 -18.39 19.78 -38.78
C ALA A 6 -18.97 20.47 -37.53
N SER A 7 -19.37 19.67 -36.53
CA SER A 7 -19.33 20.11 -35.13
C SER A 7 -19.08 18.94 -34.14
N SER A 8 -17.89 19.00 -33.56
CA SER A 8 -17.43 18.55 -32.23
C SER A 8 -17.81 17.15 -31.71
N LEU A 9 -16.88 16.21 -31.90
CA LEU A 9 -16.64 15.09 -30.98
C LEU A 9 -16.11 15.65 -29.64
N ARG A 10 -16.94 15.62 -28.59
CA ARG A 10 -16.47 15.76 -27.20
C ARG A 10 -15.66 14.52 -26.83
N SER A 11 -14.38 14.70 -26.56
CA SER A 11 -13.51 13.66 -26.01
C SER A 11 -13.98 13.28 -24.61
N ARG A 12 -14.40 12.02 -24.43
CA ARG A 12 -14.55 11.41 -23.11
C ARG A 12 -13.14 11.21 -22.55
N ARG A 13 -12.68 12.13 -21.70
CA ARG A 13 -11.47 11.92 -20.88
C ARG A 13 -11.79 10.84 -19.86
N SER A 14 -11.10 9.70 -19.97
CA SER A 14 -11.14 8.60 -19.03
C SER A 14 -10.56 9.03 -17.68
N PHE A 15 -11.19 8.56 -16.61
CA PHE A 15 -10.82 8.81 -15.21
C PHE A 15 -9.34 8.48 -14.94
N ARG A 16 -8.57 9.46 -14.47
CA ARG A 16 -7.16 9.29 -14.08
C ARG A 16 -7.06 8.96 -12.58
N LEU A 17 -7.13 7.68 -12.24
CA LEU A 17 -6.73 7.19 -10.91
C LEU A 17 -5.20 7.15 -10.78
N SER A 18 -4.67 7.65 -9.65
CA SER A 18 -3.24 7.59 -9.32
C SER A 18 -2.70 6.14 -9.25
N THR A 19 -1.39 5.97 -9.46
CA THR A 19 -0.69 4.67 -9.49
C THR A 19 -0.85 3.86 -8.20
N ALA A 20 -0.87 4.52 -7.05
CA ALA A 20 -1.14 3.87 -5.76
C ALA A 20 -2.59 3.40 -5.64
N SER A 21 -3.55 4.11 -6.25
CA SER A 21 -4.97 3.73 -6.27
C SER A 21 -5.22 2.51 -7.15
N ARG A 22 -4.43 2.26 -8.20
CA ARG A 22 -4.58 1.07 -9.06
C ARG A 22 -3.97 -0.20 -8.44
N CYS A 23 -2.80 -0.09 -7.80
CA CYS A 23 -2.23 -1.19 -6.99
C CYS A 23 -3.09 -1.49 -5.76
N LEU A 24 -3.62 -0.46 -5.09
CA LEU A 24 -4.63 -0.65 -4.05
C LEU A 24 -5.94 -1.17 -4.60
N LEU A 25 -6.40 -0.79 -5.80
CA LEU A 25 -7.60 -1.41 -6.37
C LEU A 25 -7.36 -2.89 -6.69
N SER A 26 -6.16 -3.29 -7.13
CA SER A 26 -5.88 -4.71 -7.37
C SER A 26 -5.70 -5.49 -6.05
N ALA A 27 -5.06 -4.90 -5.04
CA ALA A 27 -4.97 -5.47 -3.70
C ALA A 27 -6.32 -5.44 -2.95
N ALA A 28 -7.14 -4.41 -3.12
CA ALA A 28 -8.49 -4.30 -2.55
C ALA A 28 -9.54 -5.05 -3.39
N VAL A 29 -9.26 -5.40 -4.65
CA VAL A 29 -10.08 -6.36 -5.40
C VAL A 29 -9.69 -7.79 -5.03
N ALA A 30 -8.44 -8.05 -4.66
CA ALA A 30 -8.01 -9.33 -4.11
C ALA A 30 -8.41 -9.53 -2.62
N PHE A 31 -8.48 -8.46 -1.82
CA PHE A 31 -8.74 -8.53 -0.36
C PHE A 31 -9.93 -7.72 0.16
N GLY A 32 -10.38 -6.68 -0.56
CA GLY A 32 -11.44 -5.75 -0.13
C GLY A 32 -12.87 -6.23 -0.42
N GLY A 33 -13.04 -7.38 -1.06
CA GLY A 33 -14.35 -8.02 -1.21
C GLY A 33 -14.98 -8.48 0.11
N MET A 34 -14.21 -8.54 1.20
CA MET A 34 -14.67 -9.10 2.47
C MET A 34 -15.47 -8.14 3.38
N VAL A 35 -15.52 -6.83 3.09
CA VAL A 35 -16.00 -5.82 4.08
C VAL A 35 -17.46 -5.39 3.87
N SER A 36 -18.22 -6.00 2.95
CA SER A 36 -19.63 -5.61 2.72
C SER A 36 -20.65 -6.73 2.92
N SER A 37 -20.77 -7.23 4.16
CA SER A 37 -22.07 -7.74 4.62
C SER A 37 -22.18 -7.68 6.15
N GLY A 38 -22.67 -6.55 6.66
CA GLY A 38 -23.17 -6.42 8.04
C GLY A 38 -24.51 -7.13 8.25
N LEU A 39 -24.71 -8.30 7.66
CA LEU A 39 -25.78 -9.22 8.03
C LEU A 39 -25.17 -10.18 9.03
N ALA A 40 -25.79 -10.31 10.21
CA ALA A 40 -25.33 -11.15 11.31
C ALA A 40 -24.72 -12.46 10.80
N ALA A 41 -23.38 -12.52 10.76
CA ALA A 41 -22.66 -13.72 10.38
C ALA A 41 -23.03 -14.78 11.42
N GLU A 42 -23.70 -15.84 10.97
CA GLU A 42 -23.92 -17.03 11.76
C GLU A 42 -22.56 -17.42 12.35
N LYS A 43 -22.43 -17.46 13.69
CA LYS A 43 -21.16 -17.84 14.34
C LYS A 43 -20.84 -19.25 13.91
N VAL A 44 -20.00 -19.39 12.88
CA VAL A 44 -19.49 -20.70 12.47
C VAL A 44 -18.54 -21.13 13.60
N GLU A 45 -19.00 -22.07 14.41
CA GLU A 45 -18.24 -22.61 15.53
C GLU A 45 -17.08 -23.41 14.94
N ARG A 46 -15.85 -22.91 15.09
CA ARG A 46 -14.66 -23.57 14.56
C ARG A 46 -14.34 -24.82 15.37
N LEU A 47 -13.90 -25.87 14.67
CA LEU A 47 -13.41 -27.07 15.35
C LEU A 47 -12.21 -26.72 16.25
N PRO A 48 -12.07 -27.33 17.44
CA PRO A 48 -10.87 -27.22 18.27
C PRO A 48 -9.60 -27.67 17.54
N ALA A 49 -8.45 -27.10 17.89
CA ALA A 49 -7.17 -27.42 17.27
C ALA A 49 -6.81 -28.92 17.36
N ALA A 50 -7.17 -29.56 18.47
CA ALA A 50 -6.98 -31.00 18.68
C ALA A 50 -7.81 -31.85 17.70
N ASP A 51 -9.00 -31.40 17.33
CA ASP A 51 -9.95 -32.16 16.50
C ASP A 51 -9.55 -32.17 15.03
N ILE A 52 -8.78 -31.17 14.59
CA ILE A 52 -8.13 -31.15 13.27
C ILE A 52 -6.72 -31.73 13.29
N GLY A 53 -6.26 -32.27 14.43
CA GLY A 53 -4.93 -32.86 14.57
C GLY A 53 -3.78 -31.85 14.44
N LEU A 54 -3.99 -30.58 14.79
CA LEU A 54 -2.97 -29.54 14.66
C LEU A 54 -1.76 -29.81 15.57
N GLN A 55 -0.56 -29.85 14.97
CA GLN A 55 0.71 -29.91 15.67
C GLN A 55 1.28 -28.49 15.77
N LEU A 56 1.57 -28.05 16.99
CA LEU A 56 2.20 -26.75 17.23
C LEU A 56 3.73 -26.87 17.07
N GLY A 57 4.34 -25.96 16.32
CA GLY A 57 5.79 -25.99 16.14
C GLY A 57 6.31 -25.02 15.07
N PRO A 58 7.64 -24.84 15.02
CA PRO A 58 8.28 -23.93 14.06
C PRO A 58 8.04 -24.35 12.60
N GLU A 59 7.87 -25.64 12.33
CA GLU A 59 7.63 -26.17 10.98
C GLU A 59 6.16 -26.07 10.55
N THR A 60 5.24 -25.81 11.48
CA THR A 60 3.78 -25.77 11.22
C THR A 60 3.21 -24.39 11.53
N THR A 61 2.93 -24.11 12.80
CA THR A 61 2.26 -22.89 13.25
C THR A 61 3.19 -21.69 13.44
N ILE A 62 4.50 -21.88 13.27
CA ILE A 62 5.58 -20.90 13.51
C ILE A 62 5.75 -20.53 14.99
N ILE A 63 4.65 -20.33 15.71
CA ILE A 63 4.60 -20.04 17.13
C ILE A 63 3.87 -21.16 17.89
N THR A 64 4.21 -21.35 19.16
CA THR A 64 3.55 -22.31 20.06
C THR A 64 2.79 -21.64 21.19
N GLN A 65 2.98 -20.33 21.39
CA GLN A 65 2.31 -19.48 22.37
C GLN A 65 2.30 -18.02 21.85
N PRO A 66 1.35 -17.18 22.31
CA PRO A 66 0.18 -17.52 23.11
C PRO A 66 -0.84 -18.42 22.38
N LEU A 67 -1.72 -19.09 23.12
CA LEU A 67 -2.80 -19.91 22.57
C LEU A 67 -4.17 -19.35 22.96
N THR A 68 -5.12 -19.50 22.03
CA THR A 68 -6.55 -19.32 22.24
C THR A 68 -7.16 -20.47 23.06
N ALA A 69 -8.37 -20.29 23.58
CA ALA A 69 -9.02 -21.26 24.47
C ALA A 69 -9.29 -22.63 23.82
N ASP A 70 -9.44 -22.66 22.50
CA ASP A 70 -9.64 -23.85 21.66
C ASP A 70 -8.33 -24.39 21.06
N GLY A 71 -7.18 -23.91 21.53
CA GLY A 71 -5.87 -24.50 21.30
C GLY A 71 -5.12 -24.01 20.06
N TYR A 72 -5.64 -23.02 19.33
CA TYR A 72 -4.93 -22.41 18.20
C TYR A 72 -3.92 -21.35 18.65
N PRO A 73 -2.81 -21.14 17.92
CA PRO A 73 -1.96 -19.97 18.05
C PRO A 73 -2.76 -18.67 18.03
N ASP A 74 -2.57 -17.82 19.03
CA ASP A 74 -3.13 -16.47 19.04
C ASP A 74 -2.15 -15.51 18.37
N PHE A 75 -2.22 -15.44 17.04
CA PHE A 75 -1.34 -14.58 16.26
C PHE A 75 -1.58 -13.09 16.51
N ILE A 76 -2.81 -12.68 16.84
CA ILE A 76 -3.11 -11.28 17.15
C ILE A 76 -2.38 -10.88 18.43
N ALA A 77 -2.50 -11.67 19.49
CA ALA A 77 -1.78 -11.43 20.73
C ALA A 77 -0.26 -11.49 20.53
N TYR A 78 0.23 -12.45 19.73
CA TYR A 78 1.65 -12.55 19.38
C TYR A 78 2.18 -11.30 18.67
N ILE A 79 1.49 -10.83 17.63
CA ILE A 79 1.87 -9.63 16.85
C ILE A 79 1.84 -8.39 17.75
N ASN A 80 0.80 -8.23 18.56
CA ASN A 80 0.67 -7.10 19.49
C ASN A 80 1.77 -7.12 20.56
N GLN A 81 2.07 -8.27 21.14
CA GLN A 81 3.16 -8.40 22.11
C GLN A 81 4.52 -8.08 21.47
N ARG A 82 4.78 -8.65 20.29
CA ARG A 82 6.05 -8.46 19.57
C ARG A 82 6.26 -7.01 19.13
N ASN A 83 5.25 -6.40 18.53
CA ASN A 83 5.36 -5.06 17.94
C ASN A 83 5.15 -3.94 18.96
N GLY A 84 4.40 -4.19 20.03
CA GLY A 84 4.19 -3.25 21.14
C GLY A 84 5.27 -3.28 22.20
N ALA A 85 6.14 -4.29 22.21
CA ALA A 85 7.20 -4.44 23.22
C ALA A 85 8.10 -3.19 23.33
N GLY A 86 8.10 -2.58 24.51
CA GLY A 86 8.91 -1.39 24.80
C GLY A 86 8.46 -0.12 24.06
N VAL A 87 7.23 -0.05 23.58
CA VAL A 87 6.67 1.11 22.88
C VAL A 87 5.71 1.88 23.79
N GLU A 88 6.25 2.84 24.55
CA GLU A 88 5.46 3.72 25.41
C GLU A 88 4.59 4.69 24.59
N ALA A 89 3.42 5.05 25.11
CA ALA A 89 2.47 5.96 24.44
C ALA A 89 3.10 7.31 24.06
N SER A 90 3.99 7.86 24.89
CA SER A 90 4.70 9.12 24.64
C SER A 90 5.72 9.03 23.49
N GLN A 91 6.23 7.83 23.22
CA GLN A 91 7.20 7.54 22.16
C GLN A 91 6.55 6.97 20.89
N ASN A 92 5.26 6.63 20.95
CA ASN A 92 4.52 5.98 19.87
C ASN A 92 3.83 7.00 18.96
N PHE A 93 4.16 7.01 17.68
CA PHE A 93 3.48 7.78 16.64
C PHE A 93 1.96 7.53 16.65
N TRP A 94 1.53 6.28 16.62
CA TRP A 94 0.11 5.94 16.46
C TRP A 94 -0.73 6.36 17.66
N ALA A 95 -0.19 6.30 18.88
CA ALA A 95 -0.85 6.83 20.06
C ALA A 95 -1.19 8.33 19.92
N GLY A 96 -0.30 9.12 19.32
CA GLY A 96 -0.56 10.54 19.06
C GLY A 96 -1.45 10.79 17.85
N ALA A 97 -1.23 10.03 16.77
CA ALA A 97 -1.99 10.16 15.52
C ALA A 97 -3.48 9.83 15.73
N TRP A 98 -3.79 8.76 16.47
CA TRP A 98 -5.15 8.39 16.83
C TRP A 98 -5.86 9.49 17.64
N VAL A 99 -5.20 10.04 18.67
CA VAL A 99 -5.76 11.16 19.45
C VAL A 99 -6.02 12.38 18.57
N ALA A 100 -5.13 12.66 17.61
CA ALA A 100 -5.26 13.79 16.70
C ALA A 100 -6.44 13.65 15.73
N MET A 101 -6.64 12.47 15.12
CA MET A 101 -7.71 12.25 14.14
C MET A 101 -9.07 11.86 14.75
N GLY A 102 -9.10 11.40 16.00
CA GLY A 102 -10.31 10.83 16.59
C GLY A 102 -10.75 9.55 15.87
N ASN A 103 -12.03 9.23 15.93
CA ASN A 103 -12.60 8.09 15.19
C ASN A 103 -12.85 8.43 13.72
N GLY A 104 -11.78 8.75 12.99
CA GLY A 104 -11.86 9.31 11.63
C GLY A 104 -12.58 8.43 10.61
N GLU A 105 -12.51 7.10 10.76
CA GLU A 105 -13.19 6.12 9.88
C GLU A 105 -14.52 5.62 10.46
N GLN A 106 -15.02 6.24 11.54
CA GLN A 106 -16.27 5.85 12.20
C GLN A 106 -16.31 4.34 12.53
N SER A 107 -15.17 3.83 13.02
CA SER A 107 -15.04 2.46 13.50
C SER A 107 -15.95 2.22 14.70
N SER A 108 -16.27 0.94 14.97
CA SER A 108 -17.19 0.60 16.04
C SER A 108 -16.64 1.00 17.42
N PRO A 109 -17.51 1.26 18.42
CA PRO A 109 -17.07 1.60 19.77
C PRO A 109 -16.15 0.53 20.38
N GLU A 110 -16.41 -0.75 20.12
CA GLU A 110 -15.59 -1.86 20.61
C GLU A 110 -14.18 -1.80 20.06
N PHE A 111 -14.03 -1.52 18.76
CA PHE A 111 -12.72 -1.36 18.13
C PHE A 111 -11.96 -0.19 18.75
N ILE A 112 -12.60 0.97 18.90
CA ILE A 112 -11.91 2.17 19.43
C ILE A 112 -11.52 1.98 20.89
N HIS A 113 -12.39 1.42 21.74
CA HIS A 113 -12.03 1.12 23.13
C HIS A 113 -10.85 0.15 23.22
N GLU A 114 -10.75 -0.82 22.32
CA GLU A 114 -9.62 -1.74 22.29
C GLU A 114 -8.32 -1.05 21.86
N VAL A 115 -8.38 -0.14 20.87
CA VAL A 115 -7.23 0.70 20.50
C VAL A 115 -6.81 1.58 21.69
N GLU A 116 -7.74 2.24 22.36
CA GLU A 116 -7.50 3.08 23.55
C GLU A 116 -6.83 2.28 24.67
N ARG A 117 -7.33 1.08 24.94
CA ARG A 117 -6.80 0.17 25.96
C ARG A 117 -5.37 -0.27 25.65
N ILE A 118 -5.09 -0.70 24.41
CA ILE A 118 -3.76 -1.19 24.02
C ILE A 118 -2.74 -0.05 23.96
N LEU A 119 -3.13 1.11 23.42
CA LEU A 119 -2.23 2.25 23.25
C LEU A 119 -2.11 3.14 24.51
N GLY A 120 -3.00 2.97 25.49
CA GLY A 120 -3.02 3.78 26.71
C GLY A 120 -3.36 5.25 26.47
N VAL A 121 -4.31 5.53 25.58
CA VAL A 121 -4.72 6.90 25.20
C VAL A 121 -6.24 7.06 25.15
N GLN A 122 -6.71 8.31 25.09
CA GLN A 122 -8.12 8.65 24.88
C GLN A 122 -8.31 9.28 23.50
N ILE A 123 -8.99 8.55 22.61
CA ILE A 123 -9.27 8.93 21.22
C ILE A 123 -10.60 9.68 21.16
N GLY A 124 -11.65 9.09 21.76
CA GLY A 124 -13.03 9.52 21.65
C GLY A 124 -13.74 9.01 20.39
N MET A 125 -15.07 8.99 20.40
CA MET A 125 -15.90 8.41 19.32
C MET A 125 -16.11 9.33 18.12
N GLU A 126 -15.85 10.63 18.26
CA GLU A 126 -16.09 11.60 17.20
C GLU A 126 -14.90 11.70 16.24
N PRO A 127 -15.13 11.78 14.92
CA PRO A 127 -14.09 12.12 13.97
C PRO A 127 -13.64 13.58 14.17
N LYS A 128 -12.33 13.79 14.30
CA LYS A 128 -11.73 15.14 14.37
C LYS A 128 -11.22 15.61 13.02
N ILE A 129 -10.77 14.69 12.17
CA ILE A 129 -10.43 14.97 10.77
C ILE A 129 -11.68 15.23 9.94
N ARG A 130 -11.63 16.20 9.03
CA ARG A 130 -12.73 16.61 8.17
C ARG A 130 -12.35 16.49 6.70
N ASP A 131 -13.17 15.77 5.93
CA ASP A 131 -12.99 15.63 4.48
C ASP A 131 -13.28 16.93 3.73
N LEU A 132 -12.57 17.13 2.62
CA LEU A 132 -12.75 18.31 1.75
C LEU A 132 -14.20 18.43 1.26
N ALA A 133 -14.82 17.32 0.85
CA ALA A 133 -16.21 17.32 0.39
C ALA A 133 -17.20 17.74 1.50
N VAL A 134 -16.95 17.30 2.73
CA VAL A 134 -17.76 17.66 3.91
C VAL A 134 -17.61 19.15 4.22
N VAL A 135 -16.37 19.67 4.25
CA VAL A 135 -16.12 21.10 4.49
C VAL A 135 -16.71 21.98 3.38
N ALA A 136 -16.61 21.53 2.13
CA ALA A 136 -17.18 22.23 0.98
C ALA A 136 -18.71 22.11 0.88
N GLY A 137 -19.35 21.22 1.66
CA GLY A 137 -20.79 20.98 1.61
C GLY A 137 -21.24 20.34 0.29
N VAL A 138 -20.39 19.52 -0.35
CA VAL A 138 -20.66 18.90 -1.65
C VAL A 138 -20.78 17.38 -1.52
N THR A 139 -21.77 16.78 -2.19
CA THR A 139 -22.01 15.33 -2.21
C THR A 139 -22.20 14.80 -3.63
N GLY A 140 -22.08 13.48 -3.82
CA GLY A 140 -22.34 12.82 -5.10
C GLY A 140 -21.28 13.12 -6.16
N GLU A 141 -21.67 13.09 -7.45
CA GLU A 141 -20.74 13.28 -8.57
C GLU A 141 -20.00 14.63 -8.55
N ALA A 142 -20.59 15.66 -7.93
CA ALA A 142 -19.96 16.97 -7.78
C ALA A 142 -18.70 16.91 -6.89
N ALA A 143 -18.58 15.92 -5.99
CA ALA A 143 -17.38 15.70 -5.20
C ALA A 143 -16.17 15.28 -6.06
N ASN A 144 -16.39 14.77 -7.28
CA ASN A 144 -15.30 14.38 -8.17
C ASN A 144 -14.40 15.56 -8.58
N ALA A 145 -14.99 16.75 -8.76
CA ALA A 145 -14.24 17.96 -9.06
C ALA A 145 -13.32 18.37 -7.89
N LEU A 146 -13.70 18.03 -6.65
CA LEU A 146 -12.87 18.30 -5.47
C LEU A 146 -11.64 17.40 -5.41
N TYR A 147 -11.69 16.18 -5.96
CA TYR A 147 -10.50 15.32 -6.05
C TYR A 147 -9.47 15.88 -7.04
N GLU A 148 -9.91 16.39 -8.20
CA GLU A 148 -9.02 17.04 -9.16
C GLU A 148 -8.41 18.31 -8.55
N LEU A 149 -9.24 19.11 -7.86
CA LEU A 149 -8.79 20.30 -7.14
C LEU A 149 -7.75 19.96 -6.07
N GLN A 150 -8.03 18.96 -5.21
CA GLN A 150 -7.10 18.49 -4.19
C GLN A 150 -5.78 18.06 -4.83
N SER A 151 -5.83 17.23 -5.87
CA SER A 151 -4.64 16.77 -6.60
C SER A 151 -3.81 17.94 -7.12
N LYS A 152 -4.46 18.96 -7.70
CA LYS A 152 -3.79 20.15 -8.21
C LYS A 152 -3.11 20.96 -7.09
N THR A 153 -3.79 21.17 -5.98
CA THR A 153 -3.24 21.91 -4.82
C THR A 153 -2.12 21.17 -4.10
N MET A 154 -1.89 19.90 -4.41
CA MET A 154 -0.75 19.12 -3.91
C MET A 154 0.43 19.10 -4.88
N SER A 155 0.22 19.40 -6.16
CA SER A 155 1.24 19.23 -7.20
C SER A 155 1.96 20.52 -7.60
N GLU A 156 1.40 21.69 -7.28
CA GLU A 156 1.92 23.00 -7.71
C GLU A 156 1.77 24.03 -6.59
N PRO A 157 2.71 24.99 -6.43
CA PRO A 157 2.54 26.11 -5.51
C PRO A 157 1.27 26.93 -5.80
N TRP A 158 0.57 27.36 -4.75
CA TRP A 158 -0.68 28.12 -4.88
C TRP A 158 -0.86 29.16 -3.78
N LYS A 159 -1.73 30.15 -3.98
CA LYS A 159 -2.03 31.17 -2.95
C LYS A 159 -3.41 30.95 -2.37
N ARG A 160 -3.58 31.29 -1.08
CA ARG A 160 -4.85 31.18 -0.36
C ARG A 160 -6.08 31.70 -1.13
N ALA A 161 -5.92 32.82 -1.84
CA ALA A 161 -7.00 33.45 -2.60
C ALA A 161 -7.47 32.63 -3.82
N ASP A 162 -6.63 31.74 -4.37
CA ASP A 162 -6.92 31.01 -5.59
C ASP A 162 -7.89 29.84 -5.34
N TYR A 163 -7.83 29.25 -4.13
CA TYR A 163 -8.58 28.05 -3.77
C TYR A 163 -9.22 28.16 -2.38
N PRO A 164 -10.23 29.02 -2.19
CA PRO A 164 -10.83 29.28 -0.87
C PRO A 164 -11.44 28.03 -0.20
N GLN A 165 -11.96 27.07 -0.99
CA GLN A 165 -12.49 25.82 -0.47
C GLN A 165 -11.39 24.92 0.12
N VAL A 166 -10.22 24.86 -0.52
CA VAL A 166 -9.08 24.10 -0.02
C VAL A 166 -8.49 24.79 1.21
N GLN A 167 -8.42 26.13 1.21
CA GLN A 167 -8.03 26.87 2.41
C GLN A 167 -8.94 26.56 3.60
N ALA A 168 -10.27 26.64 3.43
CA ALA A 168 -11.22 26.34 4.49
C ALA A 168 -11.06 24.90 5.02
N TRP A 169 -10.75 23.95 4.13
CA TRP A 169 -10.43 22.57 4.50
C TRP A 169 -9.14 22.46 5.32
N LEU A 170 -8.10 23.21 4.98
CA LEU A 170 -6.86 23.26 5.77
C LEU A 170 -7.11 23.87 7.17
N GLU A 171 -7.89 24.96 7.25
CA GLU A 171 -8.27 25.61 8.52
C GLU A 171 -9.09 24.67 9.41
N ALA A 172 -10.07 23.98 8.84
CA ALA A 172 -10.89 23.01 9.56
C ALA A 172 -10.08 21.84 10.15
N ASN A 173 -8.88 21.58 9.62
CA ASN A 173 -8.01 20.48 10.04
C ASN A 173 -6.72 20.96 10.74
N GLU A 174 -6.60 22.24 11.12
CA GLU A 174 -5.37 22.80 11.68
C GLU A 174 -4.91 22.06 12.95
N ALA A 175 -5.85 21.80 13.87
CA ALA A 175 -5.56 21.06 15.10
C ALA A 175 -5.11 19.61 14.83
N VAL A 176 -5.71 18.95 13.84
CA VAL A 176 -5.36 17.59 13.42
C VAL A 176 -3.95 17.58 12.83
N MET A 177 -3.65 18.51 11.93
CA MET A 177 -2.31 18.66 11.34
C MET A 177 -1.26 18.94 12.42
N ALA A 178 -1.52 19.84 13.36
CA ALA A 178 -0.61 20.12 14.47
C ALA A 178 -0.35 18.87 15.34
N GLY A 179 -1.42 18.13 15.68
CA GLY A 179 -1.34 16.90 16.47
C GLY A 179 -0.53 15.79 15.76
N VAL A 180 -0.80 15.55 14.47
CA VAL A 180 -0.06 14.53 13.72
C VAL A 180 1.39 14.95 13.44
N THR A 181 1.68 16.24 13.22
CA THR A 181 3.05 16.76 13.11
C THR A 181 3.84 16.52 14.40
N ALA A 182 3.22 16.75 15.56
CA ALA A 182 3.86 16.43 16.85
C ALA A 182 4.07 14.92 17.02
N ALA A 183 3.08 14.10 16.65
CA ALA A 183 3.19 12.65 16.70
C ALA A 183 4.29 12.10 15.78
N ALA A 184 4.43 12.64 14.56
CA ALA A 184 5.40 12.18 13.55
C ALA A 184 6.86 12.31 14.00
N LYS A 185 7.14 13.22 14.94
CA LYS A 185 8.48 13.39 15.55
C LYS A 185 8.84 12.30 16.55
N ARG A 186 7.87 11.50 17.01
CA ARG A 186 8.11 10.43 17.97
C ARG A 186 8.99 9.32 17.35
N PRO A 187 9.83 8.64 18.14
CA PRO A 187 10.84 7.73 17.62
C PRO A 187 10.32 6.33 17.26
N LYS A 188 9.16 5.91 17.80
CA LYS A 188 8.61 4.56 17.63
C LYS A 188 7.21 4.62 17.02
N ALA A 189 6.77 3.51 16.44
CA ALA A 189 5.42 3.35 15.91
C ALA A 189 4.94 1.92 16.18
N PHE A 190 3.78 1.80 16.83
CA PHE A 190 3.06 0.56 17.02
C PHE A 190 1.56 0.83 16.92
N SER A 191 0.90 0.19 15.96
CA SER A 191 -0.56 0.17 15.84
C SER A 191 -1.06 -1.23 16.19
N PRO A 192 -2.10 -1.39 17.03
CA PRO A 192 -2.57 -2.70 17.42
C PRO A 192 -3.21 -3.45 16.25
N ALA A 193 -2.90 -4.74 16.13
CA ALA A 193 -3.70 -5.68 15.36
C ALA A 193 -4.98 -5.98 16.15
N ILE A 194 -6.14 -5.71 15.54
CA ILE A 194 -7.46 -5.96 16.13
C ILE A 194 -8.32 -6.59 15.04
N SER A 195 -8.97 -7.69 15.38
CA SER A 195 -9.88 -8.39 14.48
C SER A 195 -11.18 -8.71 15.19
N SER A 196 -12.28 -8.56 14.47
CA SER A 196 -13.62 -8.97 14.91
C SER A 196 -14.12 -10.21 14.17
N THR A 197 -13.28 -10.81 13.33
CA THR A 197 -13.64 -11.95 12.45
C THR A 197 -12.64 -13.09 12.61
N ASN A 198 -12.96 -14.22 11.98
CA ASN A 198 -12.11 -15.40 11.87
C ASN A 198 -11.99 -15.75 10.37
N PRO A 199 -10.81 -16.05 9.76
CA PRO A 199 -9.46 -15.95 10.34
C PRO A 199 -9.19 -14.56 10.86
N ALA A 200 -8.48 -14.51 11.98
CA ALA A 200 -8.27 -13.30 12.73
C ALA A 200 -7.39 -12.31 11.95
N LEU A 201 -6.34 -12.78 11.26
CA LEU A 201 -5.35 -11.91 10.64
C LEU A 201 -5.81 -11.27 9.33
N ILE A 202 -6.46 -12.02 8.42
CA ILE A 202 -6.90 -11.44 7.14
C ILE A 202 -8.01 -10.39 7.33
N GLY A 203 -8.79 -10.53 8.41
CA GLY A 203 -9.84 -9.60 8.78
C GLY A 203 -9.40 -8.43 9.66
N VAL A 204 -8.09 -8.25 9.90
CA VAL A 204 -7.61 -7.11 10.67
C VAL A 204 -8.00 -5.81 9.97
N LEU A 205 -8.69 -4.95 10.72
CA LEU A 205 -9.10 -3.65 10.23
C LEU A 205 -7.93 -2.66 10.29
N LEU A 206 -7.70 -1.94 9.19
CA LEU A 206 -6.64 -0.94 9.04
C LEU A 206 -7.17 0.49 8.82
N PRO A 207 -8.15 0.99 9.62
CA PRO A 207 -8.77 2.31 9.39
C PRO A 207 -7.76 3.46 9.44
N HIS A 208 -6.79 3.37 10.34
CA HIS A 208 -5.71 4.36 10.49
C HIS A 208 -4.84 4.55 9.23
N ILE A 209 -4.78 3.55 8.35
CA ILE A 209 -3.98 3.57 7.13
C ILE A 209 -4.64 4.42 6.05
N GLN A 210 -5.97 4.43 5.97
CA GLN A 210 -6.69 5.32 5.06
C GLN A 210 -6.49 6.79 5.45
N LYS A 211 -6.65 7.11 6.75
CA LYS A 211 -6.40 8.45 7.29
C LYS A 211 -4.96 8.93 7.16
N SER A 212 -4.00 8.03 7.13
CA SER A 212 -2.59 8.39 6.88
C SER A 212 -2.37 9.00 5.51
N ARG A 213 -3.12 8.58 4.49
CA ARG A 213 -3.09 9.21 3.16
C ARG A 213 -3.73 10.60 3.17
N GLU A 214 -4.79 10.78 3.96
CA GLU A 214 -5.41 12.09 4.14
C GLU A 214 -4.48 13.08 4.84
N PHE A 215 -3.74 12.66 5.87
CA PHE A 215 -2.70 13.50 6.47
C PHE A 215 -1.65 13.94 5.44
N ALA A 216 -1.19 13.01 4.60
CA ALA A 216 -0.22 13.34 3.54
C ALA A 216 -0.78 14.38 2.56
N ARG A 217 -2.05 14.23 2.16
CA ARG A 217 -2.73 15.19 1.27
C ARG A 217 -2.89 16.56 1.91
N LEU A 218 -3.34 16.62 3.16
CA LEU A 218 -3.48 17.87 3.94
C LEU A 218 -2.15 18.61 4.05
N LEU A 219 -1.12 17.92 4.53
CA LEU A 219 0.21 18.48 4.75
C LEU A 219 0.87 18.92 3.43
N THR A 220 0.78 18.12 2.36
CA THR A 220 1.34 18.51 1.05
C THR A 220 0.56 19.68 0.44
N ALA A 221 -0.77 19.71 0.54
CA ALA A 221 -1.55 20.86 0.08
C ALA A 221 -1.18 22.13 0.85
N ARG A 222 -1.02 22.05 2.18
CA ARG A 222 -0.53 23.17 3.00
C ARG A 222 0.90 23.56 2.64
N ALA A 223 1.77 22.59 2.36
CA ALA A 223 3.15 22.87 1.93
C ALA A 223 3.20 23.64 0.61
N MET A 224 2.42 23.22 -0.39
CA MET A 224 2.35 23.92 -1.68
C MET A 224 1.75 25.32 -1.54
N ARG A 225 0.79 25.51 -0.63
CA ARG A 225 0.29 26.84 -0.27
C ARG A 225 1.38 27.72 0.33
N SER A 226 2.08 27.22 1.34
CA SER A 226 3.16 27.94 2.02
C SER A 226 4.25 28.33 1.02
N LEU A 227 4.60 27.42 0.11
CA LEU A 227 5.54 27.68 -0.98
C LEU A 227 5.05 28.77 -1.94
N GLY A 228 3.77 28.75 -2.33
CA GLY A 228 3.17 29.79 -3.19
C GLY A 228 3.02 31.16 -2.51
N GLU A 229 3.00 31.19 -1.18
CA GLU A 229 3.04 32.40 -0.36
C GLU A 229 4.47 32.86 -0.01
N GLY A 230 5.50 32.10 -0.41
CA GLY A 230 6.91 32.43 -0.18
C GLY A 230 7.49 31.93 1.14
N ASP A 231 6.75 31.14 1.93
CA ASP A 231 7.22 30.49 3.16
C ASP A 231 7.74 29.07 2.86
N SER A 232 8.95 29.02 2.30
CA SER A 232 9.60 27.76 1.92
C SER A 232 9.98 26.90 3.14
N GLU A 233 10.27 27.49 4.30
CA GLU A 233 10.61 26.74 5.51
C GLU A 233 9.38 26.05 6.11
N ALA A 234 8.21 26.72 6.17
CA ALA A 234 6.97 26.07 6.57
C ALA A 234 6.60 24.92 5.61
N ALA A 235 6.77 25.12 4.30
CA ALA A 235 6.55 24.08 3.31
C ALA A 235 7.46 22.86 3.55
N TRP A 236 8.74 23.09 3.81
CA TRP A 236 9.68 22.00 4.12
C TRP A 236 9.27 21.21 5.36
N ASN A 237 8.88 21.88 6.45
CA ASN A 237 8.47 21.24 7.69
C ASN A 237 7.27 20.28 7.50
N ASP A 238 6.32 20.66 6.66
CA ASP A 238 5.18 19.81 6.31
C ASP A 238 5.59 18.61 5.47
N LEU A 239 6.41 18.81 4.44
CA LEU A 239 6.92 17.73 3.61
C LEU A 239 7.74 16.72 4.43
N MET A 240 8.59 17.19 5.34
CA MET A 240 9.32 16.33 6.27
C MET A 240 8.39 15.57 7.22
N THR A 241 7.25 16.16 7.60
CA THR A 241 6.22 15.45 8.35
C THR A 241 5.62 14.30 7.54
N VAL A 242 5.32 14.51 6.26
CA VAL A 242 4.83 13.46 5.34
C VAL A 242 5.82 12.28 5.26
N HIS A 243 7.11 12.57 5.09
CA HIS A 243 8.16 11.55 5.05
C HIS A 243 8.29 10.78 6.39
N ARG A 244 8.16 11.47 7.53
CA ARG A 244 8.15 10.82 8.85
C ARG A 244 6.92 9.91 9.03
N ILE A 245 5.74 10.33 8.56
CA ILE A 245 4.52 9.51 8.55
C ILE A 245 4.75 8.25 7.70
N ALA A 246 5.28 8.38 6.48
CA ALA A 246 5.59 7.22 5.63
C ALA A 246 6.50 6.21 6.34
N ARG A 247 7.57 6.68 7.00
CA ARG A 247 8.47 5.82 7.79
C ARG A 247 7.74 5.09 8.91
N HIS A 248 6.79 5.74 9.60
CA HIS A 248 6.03 5.11 10.69
C HIS A 248 5.02 4.08 10.18
N VAL A 249 4.35 4.37 9.07
CA VAL A 249 3.44 3.42 8.40
C VAL A 249 4.21 2.18 7.93
N GLU A 250 5.44 2.34 7.45
CA GLU A 250 6.32 1.24 7.02
C GLU A 250 6.80 0.33 8.17
N LYS A 251 6.63 0.75 9.43
CA LYS A 251 6.85 -0.10 10.61
C LYS A 251 5.67 -1.01 10.94
N GLY A 252 4.60 -0.93 10.15
CA GLY A 252 3.52 -1.90 10.13
C GLY A 252 3.99 -3.33 9.88
N TRP A 253 3.05 -4.26 9.99
CA TRP A 253 3.31 -5.71 9.89
C TRP A 253 2.66 -6.35 8.67
N THR A 254 1.92 -5.58 7.87
CA THR A 254 1.26 -6.05 6.65
C THR A 254 1.94 -5.49 5.39
N LEU A 255 1.85 -6.23 4.27
CA LEU A 255 2.22 -5.71 2.95
C LEU A 255 1.40 -4.46 2.57
N ILE A 256 0.15 -4.37 3.02
CA ILE A 256 -0.76 -3.24 2.75
C ILE A 256 -0.18 -1.95 3.34
N GLU A 257 0.26 -1.97 4.59
CA GLU A 257 0.89 -0.84 5.24
C GLU A 257 2.15 -0.40 4.49
N GLN A 258 3.01 -1.33 4.07
CA GLN A 258 4.20 -1.01 3.30
C GLN A 258 3.88 -0.37 1.93
N LEU A 259 2.88 -0.88 1.21
CA LEU A 259 2.39 -0.27 -0.03
C LEU A 259 1.83 1.14 0.20
N VAL A 260 1.16 1.37 1.33
CA VAL A 260 0.65 2.68 1.69
C VAL A 260 1.78 3.64 2.07
N ALA A 261 2.81 3.18 2.78
CA ALA A 261 4.00 3.96 3.05
C ALA A 261 4.70 4.41 1.76
N VAL A 262 4.84 3.53 0.76
CA VAL A 262 5.37 3.89 -0.57
C VAL A 262 4.53 5.00 -1.21
N ALA A 263 3.20 4.90 -1.15
CA ALA A 263 2.31 5.91 -1.71
C ALA A 263 2.42 7.28 -0.98
N ILE A 264 2.47 7.28 0.35
CA ILE A 264 2.65 8.50 1.15
C ILE A 264 4.01 9.14 0.84
N ARG A 265 5.07 8.33 0.72
CA ARG A 265 6.40 8.81 0.37
C ARG A 265 6.42 9.44 -1.03
N SER A 266 5.73 8.86 -2.01
CA SER A 266 5.59 9.44 -3.36
C SER A 266 4.96 10.84 -3.32
N ILE A 267 3.89 11.01 -2.53
CA ILE A 267 3.24 12.31 -2.35
C ILE A 267 4.22 13.35 -1.77
N GLY A 268 5.02 12.95 -0.78
CA GLY A 268 6.07 13.80 -0.21
C GLY A 268 7.16 14.16 -1.22
N GLN A 269 7.65 13.19 -1.99
CA GLN A 269 8.70 13.38 -2.99
C GLN A 269 8.30 14.35 -4.10
N GLU A 270 7.06 14.28 -4.58
CA GLU A 270 6.53 15.23 -5.57
C GLU A 270 6.51 16.66 -4.99
N GLY A 271 6.09 16.83 -3.74
CA GLY A 271 6.13 18.12 -3.05
C GLY A 271 7.56 18.64 -2.81
N VAL A 272 8.51 17.75 -2.48
CA VAL A 272 9.93 18.13 -2.35
C VAL A 272 10.52 18.56 -3.69
N ALA A 273 10.14 17.93 -4.79
CA ALA A 273 10.56 18.36 -6.12
C ALA A 273 10.10 19.79 -6.43
N GLN A 274 8.85 20.13 -6.09
CA GLN A 274 8.34 21.51 -6.20
C GLN A 274 9.10 22.46 -5.26
N TRP A 275 9.36 22.05 -4.02
CA TRP A 275 10.13 22.85 -3.07
C TRP A 275 11.55 23.14 -3.59
N LEU A 276 12.24 22.14 -4.15
CA LEU A 276 13.59 22.29 -4.70
C LEU A 276 13.64 23.37 -5.77
N VAL A 277 12.61 23.43 -6.63
CA VAL A 277 12.52 24.37 -7.74
C VAL A 277 12.11 25.78 -7.31
N HIS A 278 11.20 25.90 -6.33
CA HIS A 278 10.57 27.19 -6.01
C HIS A 278 11.04 27.82 -4.68
N SER A 279 11.85 27.13 -3.87
CA SER A 279 12.24 27.61 -2.53
C SER A 279 13.21 28.80 -2.54
N GLY A 280 13.98 28.98 -3.62
CA GLY A 280 15.08 29.95 -3.66
C GLY A 280 16.25 29.59 -2.72
N ALA A 281 16.37 28.32 -2.31
CA ALA A 281 17.40 27.87 -1.38
C ALA A 281 18.82 27.97 -1.97
N THR A 282 19.79 28.30 -1.12
CA THR A 282 21.23 28.31 -1.46
C THR A 282 21.81 26.89 -1.53
N ALA A 283 22.98 26.73 -2.15
CA ALA A 283 23.63 25.42 -2.26
C ALA A 283 23.89 24.75 -0.89
N ASP A 284 24.23 25.53 0.14
CA ASP A 284 24.45 25.04 1.51
C ASP A 284 23.14 24.64 2.18
N GLN A 285 22.06 25.40 1.95
CA GLN A 285 20.73 25.03 2.43
C GLN A 285 20.26 23.73 1.78
N LEU A 286 20.45 23.56 0.46
CA LEU A 286 20.11 22.32 -0.23
C LEU A 286 20.88 21.12 0.34
N GLN A 287 22.16 21.30 0.71
CA GLN A 287 22.94 20.24 1.33
C GLN A 287 22.36 19.83 2.69
N ALA A 288 22.04 20.81 3.55
CA ALA A 288 21.47 20.56 4.86
C ALA A 288 20.09 19.87 4.75
N LYS A 289 19.26 20.32 3.80
CA LYS A 289 17.92 19.78 3.55
C LYS A 289 17.99 18.35 3.02
N TRP A 290 18.93 18.05 2.12
CA TRP A 290 19.17 16.67 1.69
C TRP A 290 19.63 15.78 2.85
N GLN A 291 20.51 16.25 3.73
CA GLN A 291 20.94 15.49 4.91
C GLN A 291 19.79 15.15 5.86
N GLU A 292 18.80 16.05 5.99
CA GLU A 292 17.59 15.79 6.78
C GLU A 292 16.66 14.76 6.10
N LEU A 293 16.53 14.84 4.78
CA LEU A 293 15.61 14.00 3.99
C LEU A 293 16.15 12.59 3.72
N ALA A 294 17.44 12.45 3.43
CA ALA A 294 18.04 11.19 2.99
C ALA A 294 17.72 9.98 3.88
N PRO A 295 17.74 10.07 5.23
CA PRO A 295 17.39 8.94 6.10
C PRO A 295 15.91 8.50 6.02
N LEU A 296 15.03 9.31 5.43
CA LEU A 296 13.60 9.04 5.27
C LEU A 296 13.22 8.65 3.82
N SER A 297 14.16 8.77 2.89
CA SER A 297 13.92 8.53 1.45
C SER A 297 13.99 7.05 1.06
N SER A 298 14.74 6.24 1.81
CA SER A 298 14.91 4.82 1.49
C SER A 298 13.74 3.98 2.02
N PRO A 299 13.06 3.19 1.16
CA PRO A 299 12.06 2.24 1.60
C PRO A 299 12.69 1.04 2.32
N ARG A 300 11.94 0.44 3.23
CA ARG A 300 12.20 -0.89 3.79
C ARG A 300 11.99 -1.94 2.70
N SER A 301 12.77 -3.02 2.75
CA SER A 301 12.57 -4.16 1.84
C SER A 301 11.22 -4.83 2.10
N PHE A 302 10.51 -5.21 1.04
CA PHE A 302 9.31 -6.04 1.16
C PHE A 302 9.62 -7.46 1.65
N GLY A 303 10.86 -7.93 1.49
CA GLY A 303 11.32 -9.21 2.05
C GLY A 303 11.16 -9.29 3.57
N ASP A 304 11.27 -8.15 4.27
CA ASP A 304 11.10 -8.09 5.71
C ASP A 304 9.67 -8.45 6.18
N MET A 305 8.67 -8.33 5.31
CA MET A 305 7.26 -8.62 5.61
C MET A 305 6.89 -10.08 5.37
N MET A 306 7.74 -10.86 4.69
CA MET A 306 7.42 -12.27 4.38
C MET A 306 7.21 -13.11 5.65
N GLN A 307 7.84 -12.72 6.77
CA GLN A 307 7.67 -13.42 8.04
C GLN A 307 6.30 -13.17 8.69
N THR A 308 5.74 -11.96 8.56
CA THR A 308 4.41 -11.64 9.12
C THR A 308 3.29 -12.06 8.18
N GLU A 309 3.50 -11.99 6.87
CA GLU A 309 2.60 -12.57 5.86
C GLU A 309 2.49 -14.10 6.01
N ARG A 310 3.58 -14.79 6.38
CA ARG A 310 3.56 -16.22 6.71
C ARG A 310 2.61 -16.55 7.87
N LEU A 311 2.51 -15.68 8.87
CA LEU A 311 1.54 -15.86 9.97
C LEU A 311 0.11 -15.75 9.44
N MET A 312 -0.16 -14.79 8.55
CA MET A 312 -1.46 -14.62 7.92
C MET A 312 -1.85 -15.83 7.08
N TYR A 313 -0.89 -16.40 6.35
CA TYR A 313 -1.08 -17.67 5.64
C TYR A 313 -1.43 -18.80 6.60
N ALA A 314 -0.67 -18.99 7.69
CA ALA A 314 -0.91 -20.06 8.64
C ALA A 314 -2.30 -19.93 9.30
N ASP A 315 -2.69 -18.72 9.70
CA ASP A 315 -4.01 -18.41 10.26
C ASP A 315 -5.13 -18.74 9.26
N THR A 316 -4.93 -18.37 8.00
CA THR A 316 -5.87 -18.65 6.92
C THR A 316 -6.06 -20.15 6.69
N VAL A 317 -4.97 -20.91 6.61
CA VAL A 317 -5.03 -22.38 6.47
C VAL A 317 -5.79 -23.01 7.64
N MET A 318 -5.48 -22.61 8.88
CA MET A 318 -6.16 -23.14 10.06
C MET A 318 -7.65 -22.77 10.07
N ALA A 319 -8.02 -21.55 9.67
CA ALA A 319 -9.41 -21.15 9.55
C ALA A 319 -10.16 -21.95 8.48
N MET A 320 -9.53 -22.26 7.34
CA MET A 320 -10.13 -23.09 6.31
C MET A 320 -10.37 -24.53 6.79
N VAL A 321 -9.36 -25.17 7.40
CA VAL A 321 -9.46 -26.58 7.82
C VAL A 321 -10.38 -26.74 9.03
N SER A 322 -10.39 -25.78 9.96
CA SER A 322 -11.32 -25.78 11.11
C SER A 322 -12.77 -25.50 10.74
N GLY A 323 -13.05 -25.15 9.47
CA GLY A 323 -14.37 -24.76 8.99
C GLY A 323 -14.77 -23.34 9.41
N SER A 324 -13.87 -22.56 10.00
CA SER A 324 -14.12 -21.18 10.43
C SER A 324 -14.49 -20.25 9.28
N VAL A 325 -13.97 -20.52 8.07
CA VAL A 325 -14.20 -19.72 6.88
C VAL A 325 -14.36 -20.58 5.64
N LYS A 326 -15.26 -20.13 4.76
CA LYS A 326 -15.50 -20.78 3.48
C LYS A 326 -14.50 -20.30 2.43
N MET A 327 -14.06 -21.19 1.53
CA MET A 327 -13.18 -20.84 0.41
C MET A 327 -13.71 -19.67 -0.46
N GLN A 328 -15.04 -19.55 -0.54
CA GLN A 328 -15.73 -18.47 -1.27
C GLN A 328 -15.48 -17.08 -0.66
N GLU A 329 -15.35 -17.00 0.67
CA GLU A 329 -15.08 -15.75 1.38
C GLU A 329 -13.61 -15.33 1.18
N LEU A 330 -12.69 -16.30 1.12
CA LEU A 330 -11.25 -16.07 0.93
C LEU A 330 -10.84 -15.64 -0.49
N THR A 331 -11.51 -16.15 -1.52
CA THR A 331 -11.17 -15.89 -2.93
C THR A 331 -11.82 -14.63 -3.50
N GLY A 332 -12.63 -13.91 -2.70
CA GLY A 332 -13.41 -12.77 -3.18
C GLY A 332 -14.47 -13.13 -4.21
N MET A 333 -14.81 -14.43 -4.38
CA MET A 333 -15.91 -14.91 -5.21
C MET A 333 -17.29 -14.76 -4.54
N VAL A 334 -17.39 -13.90 -3.53
CA VAL A 334 -18.64 -13.17 -3.29
C VAL A 334 -18.72 -12.11 -4.39
N GLY A 335 -19.41 -12.44 -5.49
CA GLY A 335 -19.72 -11.46 -6.52
C GLY A 335 -20.22 -10.18 -5.86
N ASN A 336 -19.62 -9.04 -6.23
CA ASN A 336 -19.99 -7.71 -5.78
C ASN A 336 -21.48 -7.63 -5.41
N GLY A 337 -21.79 -7.64 -4.11
CA GLY A 337 -23.12 -7.31 -3.60
C GLY A 337 -23.52 -5.86 -3.87
N ALA A 338 -22.71 -5.11 -4.63
CA ALA A 338 -22.94 -3.71 -4.99
C ALA A 338 -23.55 -3.49 -6.40
N ILE A 339 -23.99 -4.53 -7.12
CA ILE A 339 -24.90 -4.36 -8.26
C ILE A 339 -26.01 -5.41 -8.18
N GLN A 340 -27.11 -5.10 -7.50
CA GLN A 340 -28.37 -5.83 -7.67
C GLN A 340 -28.88 -5.58 -9.11
N GLN A 341 -28.45 -6.41 -10.06
CA GLN A 341 -29.29 -6.72 -11.22
C GLN A 341 -30.14 -7.93 -10.84
N GLU A 342 -31.46 -7.82 -11.00
CA GLU A 342 -32.39 -8.94 -10.81
C GLU A 342 -31.99 -10.12 -11.72
N LEU A 343 -31.43 -11.17 -11.11
CA LEU A 343 -31.16 -12.44 -11.77
C LEU A 343 -32.48 -13.12 -12.14
N SER A 344 -32.56 -13.74 -13.33
CA SER A 344 -33.76 -14.49 -13.72
C SER A 344 -33.92 -15.77 -12.86
N TRP A 345 -35.14 -16.32 -12.78
CA TRP A 345 -35.44 -17.49 -11.96
C TRP A 345 -34.54 -18.71 -12.30
N SER A 346 -34.25 -18.95 -13.57
CA SER A 346 -33.36 -20.03 -14.01
C SER A 346 -31.88 -19.78 -13.65
N GLN A 347 -31.43 -18.52 -13.65
CA GLN A 347 -30.10 -18.15 -13.18
C GLN A 347 -29.98 -18.31 -11.66
N SER A 348 -31.04 -17.99 -10.90
CA SER A 348 -31.07 -18.18 -9.44
C SER A 348 -31.01 -19.66 -9.02
N VAL A 349 -31.66 -20.55 -9.78
CA VAL A 349 -31.64 -22.00 -9.50
C VAL A 349 -30.27 -22.58 -9.83
N SER A 350 -29.68 -22.21 -10.97
CA SER A 350 -28.33 -22.63 -11.36
C SER A 350 -27.26 -22.12 -10.39
N ASP A 351 -27.35 -20.87 -9.94
CA ASP A 351 -26.44 -20.28 -8.94
C ASP A 351 -26.56 -20.97 -7.58
N ARG A 352 -27.79 -21.34 -7.16
CA ARG A 352 -28.02 -22.12 -5.93
C ARG A 352 -27.49 -23.54 -6.02
N ILE A 353 -27.61 -24.19 -7.17
CA ILE A 353 -27.06 -25.54 -7.40
C ILE A 353 -25.52 -25.48 -7.42
N ALA A 354 -24.92 -24.49 -8.09
CA ALA A 354 -23.48 -24.26 -8.10
C ALA A 354 -22.93 -24.00 -6.68
N LYS A 355 -23.56 -23.08 -5.93
CA LYS A 355 -23.21 -22.82 -4.52
C LYS A 355 -23.35 -24.05 -3.62
N GLY A 356 -24.37 -24.88 -3.84
CA GLY A 356 -24.54 -26.13 -3.10
C GLY A 356 -23.47 -27.19 -3.41
N ALA A 357 -23.05 -27.30 -4.67
CA ALA A 357 -21.94 -28.16 -5.08
C ALA A 357 -20.59 -27.66 -4.53
N GLU A 358 -20.37 -26.34 -4.52
CA GLU A 358 -19.16 -25.70 -3.97
C GLU A 358 -19.06 -25.74 -2.44
N ASP A 359 -20.17 -25.62 -1.71
CA ASP A 359 -20.20 -25.77 -0.23
C ASP A 359 -19.90 -27.23 0.16
N THR A 360 -20.43 -28.18 -0.61
CA THR A 360 -20.11 -29.62 -0.46
C THR A 360 -18.64 -29.89 -0.76
N PHE A 361 -18.09 -29.25 -1.79
CA PHE A 361 -16.67 -29.32 -2.14
C PHE A 361 -15.78 -28.72 -1.04
N SER A 362 -16.09 -27.54 -0.52
CA SER A 362 -15.31 -26.89 0.55
C SER A 362 -15.24 -27.76 1.80
N LYS A 363 -16.34 -28.44 2.15
CA LYS A 363 -16.40 -29.43 3.24
C LYS A 363 -15.56 -30.68 2.95
N LEU A 364 -15.58 -31.18 1.73
CA LEU A 364 -14.75 -32.33 1.30
C LEU A 364 -13.25 -32.00 1.33
N VAL A 365 -12.86 -30.82 0.83
CA VAL A 365 -11.48 -30.34 0.91
C VAL A 365 -11.03 -30.20 2.36
N ALA A 366 -11.82 -29.52 3.20
CA ALA A 366 -11.50 -29.38 4.63
C ALA A 366 -11.37 -30.74 5.33
N ALA A 367 -12.26 -31.70 5.04
CA ALA A 367 -12.24 -33.04 5.62
C ALA A 367 -11.08 -33.93 5.11
N ALA A 368 -10.52 -33.64 3.94
CA ALA A 368 -9.42 -34.40 3.34
C ALA A 368 -8.04 -33.75 3.57
N THR A 369 -7.99 -32.53 4.09
CA THR A 369 -6.75 -31.77 4.28
C THR A 369 -6.07 -32.12 5.60
N ASP A 370 -4.82 -32.59 5.56
CA ASP A 370 -3.95 -32.59 6.74
C ASP A 370 -3.36 -31.19 6.94
N VAL A 371 -3.86 -30.48 7.95
CA VAL A 371 -3.44 -29.12 8.28
C VAL A 371 -1.91 -28.99 8.45
N ASN A 372 -1.24 -30.02 8.97
CA ASN A 372 0.19 -29.96 9.24
C ASN A 372 1.00 -30.08 7.95
N VAL A 373 0.55 -30.91 7.01
CA VAL A 373 1.17 -31.03 5.68
C VAL A 373 1.02 -29.70 4.94
N THR A 374 -0.17 -29.12 4.93
CA THR A 374 -0.44 -27.82 4.31
C THR A 374 0.45 -26.72 4.89
N LEU A 375 0.52 -26.62 6.22
CA LEU A 375 1.35 -25.63 6.91
C LEU A 375 2.85 -25.80 6.60
N ARG A 376 3.37 -27.03 6.64
CA ARG A 376 4.78 -27.33 6.31
C ARG A 376 5.12 -26.97 4.87
N TYR A 377 4.24 -27.33 3.92
CA TYR A 377 4.41 -26.96 2.51
C TYR A 377 4.45 -25.43 2.37
N GLY A 378 3.49 -24.72 2.95
CA GLY A 378 3.46 -23.26 2.88
C GLY A 378 4.66 -22.60 3.54
N ASN A 379 5.10 -23.05 4.71
CA ASN A 379 6.27 -22.51 5.38
C ASN A 379 7.53 -22.63 4.51
N ARG A 380 7.75 -23.79 3.86
CA ARG A 380 8.83 -23.97 2.88
C ARG A 380 8.75 -22.97 1.73
N MET A 381 7.56 -22.76 1.19
CA MET A 381 7.33 -21.82 0.08
C MET A 381 7.57 -20.37 0.51
N TYR A 382 7.21 -20.00 1.75
CA TYR A 382 7.53 -18.68 2.30
C TYR A 382 9.02 -18.50 2.61
N ASP A 383 9.77 -19.56 2.92
CA ASP A 383 11.23 -19.50 3.05
C ASP A 383 11.89 -19.22 1.70
N GLU A 384 11.47 -19.95 0.66
CA GLU A 384 11.93 -19.72 -0.72
C GLU A 384 11.58 -18.31 -1.20
N LEU A 385 10.33 -17.89 -1.03
CA LEU A 385 9.86 -16.56 -1.40
C LEU A 385 10.63 -15.47 -0.66
N SER A 386 10.86 -15.61 0.64
CA SER A 386 11.66 -14.67 1.43
C SER A 386 13.10 -14.57 0.91
N ALA A 387 13.69 -15.68 0.46
CA ALA A 387 15.03 -15.67 -0.14
C ALA A 387 15.07 -14.90 -1.46
N THR A 388 13.99 -14.95 -2.27
CA THR A 388 13.90 -14.17 -3.52
C THR A 388 13.89 -12.66 -3.29
N MET A 389 13.35 -12.22 -2.14
CA MET A 389 13.15 -10.81 -1.77
C MET A 389 14.29 -10.23 -0.90
N THR A 390 15.41 -10.95 -0.77
CA THR A 390 16.61 -10.45 -0.08
C THR A 390 17.20 -9.21 -0.78
N PRO A 391 17.92 -8.32 -0.07
CA PRO A 391 18.54 -7.13 -0.67
C PRO A 391 19.43 -7.51 -1.88
N ALA A 392 18.99 -7.10 -3.06
CA ALA A 392 19.61 -7.34 -4.36
C ALA A 392 19.10 -6.28 -5.36
N THR A 393 19.63 -6.23 -6.57
CA THR A 393 19.11 -5.33 -7.62
C THR A 393 17.70 -5.71 -8.07
N HIS A 394 16.94 -4.76 -8.64
CA HIS A 394 15.62 -5.01 -9.27
C HIS A 394 15.64 -6.21 -10.22
N GLN A 395 16.64 -6.25 -11.12
CA GLN A 395 16.78 -7.30 -12.12
C GLN A 395 17.00 -8.68 -11.48
N GLU A 396 17.85 -8.76 -10.45
CA GLU A 396 18.09 -10.00 -9.72
C GLU A 396 16.85 -10.46 -8.95
N ARG A 397 16.14 -9.54 -8.27
CA ARG A 397 14.88 -9.85 -7.58
C ARG A 397 13.84 -10.38 -8.56
N LEU A 398 13.60 -9.68 -9.67
CA LEU A 398 12.66 -10.13 -10.70
C LEU A 398 13.05 -11.48 -11.32
N GLN A 399 14.34 -11.74 -11.56
CA GLN A 399 14.79 -13.03 -12.05
C GLN A 399 14.50 -14.16 -11.05
N ARG A 400 14.76 -13.93 -9.75
CA ARG A 400 14.47 -14.89 -8.68
C ARG A 400 12.97 -15.11 -8.52
N ILE A 401 12.16 -14.06 -8.57
CA ILE A 401 10.69 -14.17 -8.51
C ILE A 401 10.18 -14.98 -9.71
N LYS A 402 10.60 -14.67 -10.94
CA LYS A 402 10.21 -15.45 -12.14
C LYS A 402 10.67 -16.91 -12.06
N ALA A 403 11.84 -17.17 -11.49
CA ALA A 403 12.34 -18.53 -11.28
C ALA A 403 11.46 -19.29 -10.27
N PHE A 404 11.06 -18.62 -9.18
CA PHE A 404 10.11 -19.13 -8.21
C PHE A 404 8.74 -19.38 -8.84
N GLU A 405 8.17 -18.41 -9.57
CA GLU A 405 6.92 -18.56 -10.33
C GLU A 405 6.94 -19.80 -11.22
N LYS A 406 8.00 -19.97 -12.02
CA LYS A 406 8.19 -21.13 -12.90
C LYS A 406 8.37 -22.44 -12.12
N HIS A 407 8.99 -22.40 -10.94
CA HIS A 407 9.12 -23.57 -10.08
C HIS A 407 7.74 -24.01 -9.57
N ILE A 408 6.96 -23.06 -9.05
CA ILE A 408 5.59 -23.28 -8.59
C ILE A 408 4.69 -23.79 -9.71
N GLU A 409 4.74 -23.19 -10.90
CA GLU A 409 4.00 -23.67 -12.08
C GLU A 409 4.38 -25.11 -12.48
N LYS A 410 5.61 -25.54 -12.25
CA LYS A 410 6.03 -26.93 -12.52
C LYS A 410 5.56 -27.89 -11.44
N GLU A 411 5.54 -27.48 -10.18
CA GLU A 411 5.07 -28.31 -9.06
C GLU A 411 3.54 -28.46 -9.05
N ILE A 412 2.82 -27.41 -9.44
CA ILE A 412 1.36 -27.33 -9.32
C ILE A 412 0.67 -27.61 -10.65
N GLY A 413 1.32 -27.33 -11.79
CA GLY A 413 0.68 -27.29 -13.11
C GLY A 413 0.35 -25.85 -13.56
N PRO A 414 -0.02 -25.62 -14.84
CA PRO A 414 -0.37 -24.31 -15.32
C PRO A 414 -1.68 -23.85 -14.68
N ILE A 415 -1.60 -22.86 -13.79
CA ILE A 415 -2.76 -22.20 -13.17
C ILE A 415 -3.50 -21.40 -14.27
N ARG A 416 -4.32 -22.07 -15.07
CA ARG A 416 -5.10 -21.46 -16.16
C ARG A 416 -6.36 -20.80 -15.61
N GLY A 417 -6.18 -19.65 -14.98
CA GLY A 417 -7.25 -18.69 -14.71
C GLY A 417 -8.12 -19.01 -13.49
N GLY A 418 -8.05 -18.12 -12.50
CA GLY A 418 -8.96 -18.10 -11.34
C GLY A 418 -9.00 -19.39 -10.51
N ALA A 419 -9.78 -19.38 -9.43
CA ALA A 419 -9.95 -20.57 -8.58
C ALA A 419 -10.53 -21.79 -9.35
N GLY A 420 -11.24 -21.56 -10.46
CA GLY A 420 -11.91 -22.57 -11.27
C GLY A 420 -11.00 -23.61 -11.93
N SER A 421 -9.77 -23.26 -12.31
CA SER A 421 -8.83 -24.25 -12.87
C SER A 421 -8.22 -25.16 -11.81
N VAL A 422 -8.04 -24.65 -10.59
CA VAL A 422 -7.49 -25.40 -9.46
C VAL A 422 -8.50 -26.42 -8.93
N LEU A 423 -9.80 -26.09 -8.99
CA LEU A 423 -10.90 -27.02 -8.69
C LEU A 423 -10.88 -28.26 -9.61
N ALA A 424 -10.55 -28.09 -10.89
CA ALA A 424 -10.50 -29.19 -11.84
C ALA A 424 -9.30 -30.13 -11.58
N GLU A 425 -8.14 -29.59 -11.17
CA GLU A 425 -6.94 -30.38 -10.84
C GLU A 425 -7.11 -31.20 -9.55
N TYR A 426 -7.85 -30.69 -8.54
CA TYR A 426 -8.17 -31.44 -7.31
C TYR A 426 -8.92 -32.76 -7.58
N PHE A 427 -9.85 -32.78 -8.53
CA PHE A 427 -10.63 -33.98 -8.88
C PHE A 427 -9.78 -35.14 -9.42
N PHE A 428 -8.58 -34.86 -9.92
CA PHE A 428 -7.67 -35.86 -10.49
C PHE A 428 -6.42 -36.12 -9.63
N SER A 429 -6.31 -35.46 -8.48
CA SER A 429 -5.16 -35.56 -7.57
C SER A 429 -5.27 -36.77 -6.62
N SER A 430 -4.15 -37.34 -6.23
CA SER A 430 -4.06 -38.34 -5.15
C SER A 430 -4.42 -37.72 -3.78
N ARG A 431 -4.70 -38.55 -2.77
CA ARG A 431 -5.07 -38.09 -1.42
C ARG A 431 -3.99 -37.24 -0.74
N GLU A 432 -2.73 -37.47 -1.09
CA GLU A 432 -1.55 -36.73 -0.60
C GLU A 432 -1.40 -35.38 -1.34
N GLU A 433 -1.60 -35.37 -2.66
CA GLU A 433 -1.64 -34.14 -3.46
C GLU A 433 -2.83 -33.24 -3.10
N ALA A 434 -3.97 -33.83 -2.72
CA ALA A 434 -5.18 -33.14 -2.28
C ALA A 434 -4.99 -32.32 -0.99
N ALA A 435 -4.10 -32.76 -0.08
CA ALA A 435 -3.79 -32.04 1.16
C ALA A 435 -2.95 -30.77 0.95
N GLU A 436 -2.22 -30.69 -0.17
CA GLU A 436 -1.42 -29.52 -0.53
C GLU A 436 -2.22 -28.46 -1.30
N VAL A 437 -3.39 -28.81 -1.86
CA VAL A 437 -4.17 -27.91 -2.72
C VAL A 437 -4.53 -26.57 -2.06
N PRO A 438 -4.97 -26.50 -0.79
CA PRO A 438 -5.22 -25.23 -0.13
C PRO A 438 -3.97 -24.33 -0.06
N ALA A 439 -2.80 -24.91 0.23
CA ALA A 439 -1.55 -24.17 0.23
C ALA A 439 -1.22 -23.64 -1.17
N LYS A 440 -1.32 -24.50 -2.18
CA LYS A 440 -1.07 -24.20 -3.59
C LYS A 440 -1.94 -23.04 -4.09
N VAL A 441 -3.24 -23.02 -3.74
CA VAL A 441 -4.16 -21.91 -4.05
C VAL A 441 -3.68 -20.62 -3.39
N LEU A 442 -3.47 -20.60 -2.07
CA LEU A 442 -3.10 -19.38 -1.35
C LEU A 442 -1.77 -18.80 -1.84
N ILE A 443 -0.79 -19.66 -2.12
CA ILE A 443 0.52 -19.25 -2.65
C ILE A 443 0.39 -18.70 -4.07
N SER A 444 -0.46 -19.31 -4.90
CA SER A 444 -0.72 -18.80 -6.25
C SER A 444 -1.32 -17.39 -6.27
N LEU A 445 -2.15 -17.05 -5.28
CA LEU A 445 -2.74 -15.72 -5.13
C LEU A 445 -1.70 -14.69 -4.65
N LEU A 446 -0.68 -15.11 -3.91
CA LEU A 446 0.39 -14.24 -3.41
C LEU A 446 1.39 -13.83 -4.49
N ILE A 447 1.68 -14.72 -5.45
CA ILE A 447 2.73 -14.52 -6.47
C ILE A 447 2.59 -13.19 -7.24
N PRO A 448 1.43 -12.85 -7.85
CA PRO A 448 1.28 -11.60 -8.58
C PRO A 448 1.45 -10.37 -7.67
N ALA A 449 1.06 -10.50 -6.40
CA ALA A 449 1.23 -9.44 -5.41
C ALA A 449 2.71 -9.20 -5.09
N VAL A 450 3.54 -10.24 -5.01
CA VAL A 450 4.99 -10.13 -4.80
C VAL A 450 5.65 -9.36 -5.94
N THR A 451 5.36 -9.73 -7.19
CA THR A 451 5.85 -8.99 -8.38
C THR A 451 5.37 -7.53 -8.36
N GLY A 452 4.14 -7.27 -7.90
CA GLY A 452 3.62 -5.92 -7.70
C GLY A 452 4.38 -5.13 -6.64
N CYS A 453 4.70 -5.76 -5.51
CA CYS A 453 5.43 -5.18 -4.39
C CYS A 453 6.88 -4.86 -4.75
N GLU A 454 7.56 -5.77 -5.44
CA GLU A 454 8.91 -5.57 -5.96
C GLU A 454 8.95 -4.30 -6.83
N LYS A 455 8.05 -4.19 -7.81
CA LYS A 455 7.99 -3.01 -8.69
C LYS A 455 7.65 -1.72 -7.94
N ALA A 456 6.81 -1.81 -6.91
CA ALA A 456 6.48 -0.66 -6.05
C ALA A 456 7.69 -0.21 -5.22
N GLN A 457 8.48 -1.16 -4.70
CA GLN A 457 9.73 -0.91 -4.00
C GLN A 457 10.73 -0.20 -4.92
N THR A 458 10.99 -0.78 -6.10
CA THR A 458 11.91 -0.20 -7.09
C THR A 458 11.45 1.18 -7.54
N SER A 459 10.14 1.40 -7.68
CA SER A 459 9.59 2.73 -7.97
C SER A 459 9.87 3.76 -6.86
N GLY A 460 9.91 3.34 -5.59
CA GLY A 460 10.29 4.19 -4.47
C GLY A 460 11.78 4.50 -4.45
N GLU A 461 12.62 3.48 -4.70
CA GLU A 461 14.08 3.61 -4.88
C GLU A 461 14.40 4.58 -6.04
N ALA A 462 13.70 4.45 -7.17
CA ALA A 462 13.90 5.29 -8.36
C ALA A 462 13.59 6.75 -8.09
N ARG A 463 12.45 7.04 -7.43
CA ARG A 463 12.11 8.42 -7.04
C ARG A 463 13.14 9.02 -6.09
N ALA A 464 13.67 8.23 -5.15
CA ALA A 464 14.72 8.69 -4.24
C ALA A 464 16.02 9.01 -5.01
N ALA A 465 16.44 8.13 -5.92
CA ALA A 465 17.62 8.33 -6.77
C ALA A 465 17.50 9.56 -7.69
N VAL A 466 16.34 9.74 -8.32
CA VAL A 466 16.04 10.91 -9.17
C VAL A 466 16.06 12.19 -8.34
N LEU A 467 15.43 12.17 -7.15
CA LEU A 467 15.39 13.33 -6.27
C LEU A 467 16.78 13.70 -5.73
N GLU A 468 17.57 12.72 -5.29
CA GLU A 468 18.97 12.95 -4.88
C GLU A 468 19.77 13.62 -5.99
N THR A 469 19.65 13.09 -7.21
CA THR A 469 20.35 13.61 -8.38
C THR A 469 19.88 15.03 -8.70
N ALA A 470 18.59 15.33 -8.56
CA ALA A 470 18.06 16.68 -8.74
C ALA A 470 18.64 17.68 -7.73
N PHE A 471 18.75 17.30 -6.44
CA PHE A 471 19.42 18.12 -5.43
C PHE A 471 20.88 18.41 -5.84
N ARG A 472 21.63 17.39 -6.25
CA ARG A 472 23.03 17.55 -6.70
C ARG A 472 23.16 18.44 -7.92
N ILE A 473 22.26 18.33 -8.91
CA ILE A 473 22.23 19.20 -10.08
C ILE A 473 21.99 20.65 -9.65
N GLN A 474 20.98 20.90 -8.81
CA GLN A 474 20.65 22.26 -8.36
C GLN A 474 21.81 22.87 -7.56
N GLN A 475 22.46 22.09 -6.71
CA GLN A 475 23.66 22.52 -5.98
C GLN A 475 24.83 22.84 -6.92
N HIS A 476 25.07 22.01 -7.94
CA HIS A 476 26.09 22.26 -8.95
C HIS A 476 25.81 23.57 -9.68
N LEU A 477 24.58 23.75 -10.19
CA LEU A 477 24.14 24.96 -10.89
C LEU A 477 24.36 26.21 -10.03
N LEU A 478 23.98 26.19 -8.75
CA LEU A 478 24.17 27.32 -7.84
C LEU A 478 25.65 27.62 -7.51
N LYS A 479 26.54 26.64 -7.62
CA LYS A 479 27.97 26.80 -7.34
C LYS A 479 28.78 27.23 -8.57
N THR A 480 28.41 26.76 -9.76
CA THR A 480 29.18 26.93 -11.00
C THR A 480 28.52 27.87 -12.01
N ASP A 481 27.27 28.24 -11.77
CA ASP A 481 26.41 28.98 -12.71
C ASP A 481 26.23 28.26 -14.06
N LYS A 482 26.41 26.93 -14.07
CA LYS A 482 26.33 26.08 -15.26
C LYS A 482 25.59 24.78 -14.95
N LEU A 483 24.87 24.25 -15.94
CA LEU A 483 24.36 22.89 -15.85
C LEU A 483 25.50 21.87 -15.99
N PRO A 484 25.41 20.72 -15.32
CA PRO A 484 26.38 19.65 -15.50
C PRO A 484 26.34 19.13 -16.94
N ALA A 485 27.50 18.95 -17.57
CA ALA A 485 27.57 18.36 -18.90
C ALA A 485 27.32 16.84 -18.88
N SER A 486 27.55 16.21 -17.72
CA SER A 486 27.30 14.79 -17.47
C SER A 486 27.02 14.52 -15.98
N LEU A 487 26.46 13.36 -15.65
CA LEU A 487 26.25 12.97 -14.25
C LEU A 487 27.55 12.82 -13.47
N ASP A 488 28.68 12.55 -14.12
CA ASP A 488 29.97 12.38 -13.45
C ASP A 488 30.45 13.68 -12.76
N GLU A 489 30.03 14.84 -13.26
CA GLU A 489 30.32 16.15 -12.66
C GLU A 489 29.58 16.39 -11.33
N LEU A 490 28.63 15.52 -10.98
CA LEU A 490 27.84 15.57 -9.75
C LEU A 490 28.36 14.60 -8.67
N ALA A 491 29.46 13.90 -8.93
CA ALA A 491 30.10 13.04 -7.95
C ALA A 491 30.83 13.91 -6.90
N ASP A 492 30.27 14.00 -5.69
CA ASP A 492 30.87 14.73 -4.57
C ASP A 492 31.31 13.75 -3.46
N GLY A 493 32.39 13.01 -3.73
CA GLY A 493 32.89 11.95 -2.84
C GLY A 493 31.99 10.70 -2.75
N LYS A 494 30.83 10.71 -3.42
CA LYS A 494 29.91 9.57 -3.59
C LYS A 494 29.40 9.51 -5.02
N PRO A 495 29.33 8.30 -5.63
CA PRO A 495 28.72 8.13 -6.95
C PRO A 495 27.29 8.70 -7.00
N VAL A 496 26.89 9.16 -8.19
CA VAL A 496 25.48 9.47 -8.46
C VAL A 496 24.69 8.15 -8.44
N PRO A 497 23.51 8.11 -7.82
CA PRO A 497 22.65 6.92 -7.86
C PRO A 497 22.35 6.48 -9.30
N ALA A 498 22.46 5.17 -9.55
CA ALA A 498 21.99 4.57 -10.79
C ALA A 498 20.45 4.47 -10.81
N ASP A 499 19.88 4.28 -12.00
CA ASP A 499 18.47 3.91 -12.15
C ASP A 499 18.26 2.48 -11.62
N PRO A 500 17.47 2.28 -10.55
CA PRO A 500 17.33 0.96 -9.95
C PRO A 500 16.60 -0.04 -10.86
N PHE A 501 15.83 0.41 -11.86
CA PHE A 501 15.19 -0.50 -12.83
C PHE A 501 16.18 -1.12 -13.81
N THR A 502 17.20 -0.36 -14.24
CA THR A 502 18.11 -0.77 -15.32
C THR A 502 19.54 -1.06 -14.84
N GLY A 503 19.94 -0.53 -13.69
CA GLY A 503 21.33 -0.52 -13.21
C GLY A 503 22.23 0.47 -13.96
N ALA A 504 21.71 1.17 -14.97
CA ALA A 504 22.44 2.17 -15.75
C ALA A 504 22.34 3.56 -15.09
N PRO A 505 23.15 4.55 -15.51
CA PRO A 505 22.98 5.94 -15.05
C PRO A 505 21.56 6.46 -15.33
N LEU A 506 21.07 7.34 -14.45
CA LEU A 506 19.82 8.08 -14.69
C LEU A 506 19.91 8.90 -15.99
N LYS A 507 18.77 9.21 -16.59
CA LYS A 507 18.72 9.96 -17.84
C LYS A 507 18.58 11.45 -17.61
N LEU A 508 19.28 12.23 -18.43
CA LEU A 508 19.18 13.69 -18.50
C LEU A 508 18.64 14.09 -19.86
N LYS A 509 17.71 15.05 -19.87
CA LYS A 509 17.15 15.62 -21.10
C LYS A 509 16.77 17.06 -20.87
N SER A 510 17.27 17.97 -21.70
CA SER A 510 16.75 19.34 -21.74
C SER A 510 15.53 19.41 -22.66
N ASP A 511 14.46 20.05 -22.19
CA ASP A 511 13.29 20.40 -23.00
C ASP A 511 12.74 21.78 -22.63
N GLU A 512 11.58 22.15 -23.18
CA GLU A 512 10.93 23.45 -22.95
C GLU A 512 10.62 23.75 -21.48
N ARG A 513 10.63 22.73 -20.61
CA ARG A 513 10.36 22.87 -19.17
C ARG A 513 11.64 23.13 -18.35
N GLY A 514 12.81 22.88 -18.92
CA GLY A 514 14.10 22.93 -18.25
C GLY A 514 14.91 21.63 -18.40
N LEU A 515 15.80 21.36 -17.44
CA LEU A 515 16.57 20.12 -17.40
C LEU A 515 15.77 19.05 -16.65
N VAL A 516 15.43 17.96 -17.35
CA VAL A 516 14.70 16.82 -16.80
C VAL A 516 15.70 15.73 -16.43
N VAL A 517 15.68 15.31 -15.17
CA VAL A 517 16.34 14.08 -14.69
C VAL A 517 15.28 13.02 -14.43
N TYR A 518 15.49 11.81 -14.93
CA TYR A 518 14.48 10.75 -14.83
C TYR A 518 15.04 9.32 -14.82
N SER A 519 14.24 8.43 -14.25
CA SER A 519 14.33 6.97 -14.35
C SER A 519 13.27 6.47 -15.33
N VAL A 520 13.55 5.37 -16.04
CA VAL A 520 12.66 4.77 -17.07
C VAL A 520 11.39 4.11 -16.52
N GLY A 521 11.17 4.20 -15.20
CA GLY A 521 9.92 3.76 -14.61
C GLY A 521 9.69 2.25 -14.63
N ARG A 522 8.44 1.88 -14.33
CA ARG A 522 8.03 0.50 -14.04
C ARG A 522 7.76 -0.30 -15.31
N ASN A 523 7.51 0.35 -16.43
CA ASN A 523 7.36 -0.29 -17.73
C ASN A 523 8.73 -0.67 -18.34
N GLU A 524 9.84 -0.19 -17.73
CA GLU A 524 11.23 -0.39 -18.16
C GLU A 524 11.49 0.08 -19.61
N LYS A 525 10.69 1.04 -20.08
CA LYS A 525 10.80 1.67 -21.39
C LYS A 525 11.14 3.13 -21.20
N ASP A 526 11.99 3.64 -22.07
CA ASP A 526 12.30 5.06 -22.08
C ASP A 526 11.15 5.86 -22.66
N ASP A 527 10.35 6.47 -21.79
CA ASP A 527 9.26 7.37 -22.18
C ASP A 527 9.73 8.83 -22.39
N ALA A 528 11.03 9.05 -22.44
CA ALA A 528 11.71 10.33 -22.66
C ALA A 528 11.35 11.40 -21.61
N GLY A 529 11.25 10.98 -20.36
CA GLY A 529 10.92 11.77 -19.18
C GLY A 529 9.42 12.06 -19.07
N LYS A 530 8.54 11.21 -19.59
CA LYS A 530 7.08 11.40 -19.55
C LYS A 530 6.44 10.49 -18.51
N THR A 531 5.51 11.04 -17.74
CA THR A 531 4.83 10.33 -16.66
C THR A 531 3.36 10.07 -17.01
N PHE A 532 2.63 9.40 -16.11
CA PHE A 532 1.18 9.17 -16.25
C PHE A 532 0.36 10.46 -16.44
N SER A 533 0.88 11.62 -16.03
CA SER A 533 0.23 12.92 -16.30
C SER A 533 0.16 13.25 -17.80
N ASP A 534 1.09 12.72 -18.59
CA ASP A 534 1.30 13.13 -19.98
C ASP A 534 0.64 12.16 -20.97
N GLY A 535 0.34 10.94 -20.57
CA GLY A 535 -0.23 9.93 -21.46
C GLY A 535 -0.54 8.61 -20.78
N GLN A 536 -1.28 7.78 -21.50
CA GLN A 536 -1.52 6.39 -21.10
C GLN A 536 -0.24 5.58 -21.32
N ASP A 537 0.06 4.67 -20.40
CA ASP A 537 1.23 3.78 -20.40
C ASP A 537 2.61 4.44 -20.24
N LEU A 538 2.67 5.76 -20.03
CA LEU A 538 3.88 6.50 -19.70
C LEU A 538 4.13 6.48 -18.19
N ASP A 539 5.30 6.05 -17.73
CA ASP A 539 5.54 5.86 -16.29
C ASP A 539 6.92 6.21 -15.75
N ASP A 540 7.71 6.99 -16.49
CA ASP A 540 8.99 7.53 -16.01
C ASP A 540 8.81 8.29 -14.68
N HIS A 541 9.78 8.16 -13.79
CA HIS A 541 9.87 8.98 -12.58
C HIS A 541 10.81 10.15 -12.86
N ARG A 542 10.31 11.39 -12.79
CA ARG A 542 11.08 12.59 -13.16
C ARG A 542 11.10 13.66 -12.08
N VAL A 543 12.14 14.49 -12.15
CA VAL A 543 12.16 15.85 -11.60
C VAL A 543 12.57 16.80 -12.72
N VAL A 544 11.89 17.94 -12.79
CA VAL A 544 12.18 19.01 -13.75
C VAL A 544 12.86 20.14 -12.99
N ILE A 545 14.06 20.51 -13.41
CA ILE A 545 14.82 21.63 -12.85
C ILE A 545 14.65 22.81 -13.79
N ILE A 546 14.08 23.91 -13.27
CA ILE A 546 13.93 25.14 -14.03
C ILE A 546 15.30 25.78 -14.16
N VAL A 547 15.70 26.03 -15.40
CA VAL A 547 16.96 26.70 -15.74
C VAL A 547 16.63 28.17 -16.05
N PRO A 548 17.34 29.14 -15.45
CA PRO A 548 17.12 30.57 -15.70
C PRO A 548 17.28 30.99 -17.16
#